data_AF-F4CV14-F1
#
_entry.id   AF-F4CV14-F1
#
_cell.length_a   1.000
_cell.length_b   1.000
_cell.length_c   1.000
_cell.angle_alpha   90.00
_cell.angle_beta   90.00
_cell.angle_gamma   90.00
#
_symmetry.space_group_name_H-M   'P 1'
#
loop_
_entity.id
_entity.type
_entity.pdbx_description
1 polymer ?
#
loop_
_entity_poly.entity_id
_entity_poly.type
_entity_poly.pdbx_seq_one_letter_code
_entity_poly.pdbx_strand_id
1 'polypeptide(L)' 'MAINVRFTDDELAALRAQAEVEQRSMDAVARDAVRQYIERRAHHDSVAEALAVLGPRRRDLMRRLGSA' A
#
# COMPACT_ATOMS: atom_id res chain seq x y z
N MET A 1 0.04 -18.70 11.08
CA MET A 1 -0.25 -17.83 12.24
C MET A 1 -1.66 -17.28 12.10
N ALA A 2 -2.37 -17.01 13.19
CA ALA A 2 -3.72 -16.44 13.18
C ALA A 2 -3.76 -15.14 13.97
N ILE A 3 -4.42 -14.12 13.42
CA ILE A 3 -4.71 -12.84 14.06
C ILE A 3 -6.23 -12.70 14.08
N ASN A 4 -6.80 -12.24 15.19
CA ASN A 4 -8.22 -11.95 15.30
C ASN A 4 -8.42 -10.43 15.19
N VAL A 5 -9.08 -10.00 14.12
CA VAL A 5 -9.35 -8.58 13.83
C VAL A 5 -10.79 -8.29 14.21
N ARG A 6 -10.98 -7.24 15.02
CA ARG A 6 -12.31 -6.73 15.35
C ARG A 6 -12.62 -5.55 14.44
N PHE A 7 -13.71 -5.66 13.70
CA PHE A 7 -14.24 -4.61 12.84
C PHE A 7 -15.33 -3.85 13.57
N THR A 8 -15.50 -2.57 13.24
CA THR A 8 -16.69 -1.82 13.63
C THR A 8 -17.92 -2.33 12.86
N ASP A 9 -19.11 -1.95 13.32
CA ASP A 9 -20.36 -2.34 12.65
C ASP A 9 -20.43 -1.82 11.21
N ASP A 10 -19.94 -0.59 10.99
CA ASP A 10 -19.89 0.04 9.66
C ASP A 10 -18.91 -0.70 8.72
N GLU A 11 -17.74 -1.08 9.23
CA GLU A 11 -16.76 -1.87 8.47
C GLU A 11 -17.31 -3.25 8.10
N LEU A 12 -18.04 -3.90 9.01
CA LEU A 12 -18.71 -5.17 8.74
C LEU A 12 -19.80 -5.03 7.67
N ALA A 13 -20.59 -3.95 7.72
CA ALA A 13 -21.62 -3.68 6.72
C ALA A 13 -21.00 -3.47 5.33
N ALA A 14 -19.91 -2.69 5.24
CA ALA A 14 -19.18 -2.48 3.99
C ALA A 14 -18.57 -3.79 3.45
N LEU A 15 -17.96 -4.60 4.32
CA LEU A 15 -17.42 -5.92 3.95
C LEU A 15 -18.49 -6.88 3.45
N ARG A 16 -19.67 -6.89 4.07
CA ARG A 16 -20.83 -7.69 3.63
C ARG A 16 -21.29 -7.27 2.24
N ALA A 17 -21.54 -5.98 2.04
CA ALA A 17 -21.99 -5.45 0.76
C ALA A 17 -20.99 -5.80 -0.36
N GLN A 18 -19.69 -5.64 -0.10
CA GLN A 18 -18.66 -5.97 -1.07
C GLN A 18 -18.59 -7.48 -1.37
N ALA A 19 -18.71 -8.32 -0.34
CA ALA A 19 -18.72 -9.77 -0.49
C ALA A 19 -19.91 -10.28 -1.31
N GLU A 20 -21.09 -9.67 -1.15
CA GLU A 20 -22.28 -9.96 -1.96
C GLU A 20 -22.08 -9.60 -3.44
N VAL A 21 -21.53 -8.40 -3.71
CA VAL A 21 -21.22 -7.94 -5.08
C VAL A 21 -20.22 -8.87 -5.76
N GLU A 22 -19.18 -9.30 -5.05
CA GLU A 22 -18.13 -10.16 -5.60
C GLU A 22 -18.47 -11.66 -5.56
N GLN A 23 -19.59 -12.05 -4.95
CA GLN A 23 -19.98 -13.44 -4.70
C GLN A 23 -18.90 -14.24 -3.97
N ARG A 24 -18.24 -13.60 -3.00
CA ARG A 24 -17.13 -14.17 -2.21
C ARG A 24 -17.51 -14.22 -0.73
N SER A 25 -16.76 -14.99 0.06
CA SER A 25 -16.90 -14.92 1.51
C SER A 25 -16.33 -13.61 2.05
N MET A 26 -16.91 -13.09 3.14
CA MET A 26 -16.39 -11.89 3.81
C MET A 26 -14.92 -12.03 4.21
N ASP A 27 -14.50 -13.22 4.67
CA ASP A 27 -13.11 -13.49 5.03
C ASP A 27 -12.18 -13.44 3.81
N ALA A 28 -12.63 -13.91 2.64
CA ALA A 28 -11.85 -13.79 1.41
C ALA A 28 -11.69 -12.33 0.97
N VAL A 29 -12.74 -11.50 1.11
CA VAL A 29 -12.68 -10.06 0.82
C VAL A 29 -11.76 -9.34 1.81
N ALA A 30 -11.88 -9.64 3.10
CA ALA A 30 -11.03 -9.04 4.14
C ALA A 30 -9.54 -9.36 3.92
N ARG A 31 -9.20 -10.62 3.61
CA ARG A 31 -7.82 -11.02 3.31
C ARG A 31 -7.28 -10.32 2.06
N ASP A 32 -8.13 -10.16 1.04
CA ASP A 32 -7.75 -9.45 -0.17
C ASP A 32 -7.51 -7.96 0.09
N ALA A 33 -8.38 -7.32 0.88
CA ALA A 33 -8.21 -5.93 1.28
C ALA A 33 -6.88 -5.71 2.04
N VAL A 34 -6.54 -6.62 2.96
CA VAL A 34 -5.25 -6.57 3.68
C VAL A 34 -4.08 -6.72 2.72
N ARG A 35 -4.13 -7.66 1.78
CA ARG A 35 -3.07 -7.84 0.76
C ARG A 35 -2.91 -6.57 -0.08
N GLN A 36 -4.00 -6.02 -0.60
CA GLN A 36 -3.95 -4.80 -1.40
C GLN A 36 -3.44 -3.60 -0.60
N TYR A 37 -3.73 -3.52 0.70
CA TYR A 37 -3.19 -2.47 1.57
C TYR A 37 -1.66 -2.57 1.69
N ILE A 38 -1.15 -3.79 1.95
CA ILE A 38 0.28 -4.05 2.05
C ILE A 38 0.99 -3.79 0.72
N GLU A 39 0.44 -4.29 -0.39
CA GLU A 39 1.03 -4.11 -1.73
C GLU A 39 1.08 -2.64 -2.14
N ARG A 40 -0.01 -1.89 -1.93
CA ARG A 40 -0.03 -0.44 -2.18
C ARG A 40 1.02 0.27 -1.34
N ARG A 41 1.17 -0.11 -0.07
CA ARG A 41 2.16 0.53 0.81
C ARG A 41 3.60 0.17 0.42
N ALA A 42 3.86 -1.08 0.09
CA ALA A 42 5.17 -1.54 -0.38
C ALA A 42 5.60 -0.81 -1.66
N HIS A 43 4.67 -0.56 -2.58
CA HIS A 43 4.97 0.23 -3.78
C HIS A 43 5.36 1.68 -3.43
N HIS A 44 4.61 2.34 -2.54
CA HIS A 44 4.94 3.69 -2.09
C HIS A 44 6.30 3.76 -1.39
N ASP A 45 6.58 2.80 -0.51
CA ASP A 45 7.85 2.75 0.22
C ASP A 45 9.03 2.49 -0.75
N SER A 46 8.85 1.62 -1.74
CA SER A 46 9.84 1.37 -2.80
C SER A 46 10.13 2.62 -3.65
N VAL A 47 9.09 3.37 -4.03
CA VAL A 47 9.26 4.64 -4.76
C VAL A 47 9.99 5.68 -3.90
N ALA A 48 9.63 5.79 -2.62
CA ALA A 48 10.29 6.69 -1.68
C ALA A 48 11.78 6.35 -1.49
N GLU A 49 12.11 5.07 -1.37
CA GLU A 49 13.49 4.58 -1.29
C GLU A 49 14.28 4.91 -2.57
N ALA A 50 13.71 4.64 -3.75
CA ALA A 50 14.34 4.97 -5.02
C ALA A 50 14.61 6.48 -5.16
N LEU A 51 13.66 7.32 -4.75
CA LEU A 51 13.82 8.78 -4.75
C LEU A 51 14.87 9.28 -3.74
N ALA A 52 14.99 8.61 -2.59
CA ALA A 52 16.03 8.91 -1.60
C ALA A 52 17.44 8.65 -2.13
N VAL A 53 17.61 7.67 -3.04
CA VAL A 53 18.90 7.39 -3.68
C VAL A 53 19.17 8.32 -4.86
N LEU A 54 18.18 8.55 -5.72
CA LEU A 54 18.36 9.31 -6.97
C LEU A 54 18.38 10.82 -6.75
N GLY A 55 17.64 11.34 -5.78
CA GLY A 55 17.56 12.77 -5.47
C GLY A 55 18.91 13.40 -5.12
N PRO A 56 19.70 12.83 -4.19
CA PRO A 56 21.05 13.29 -3.87
C PRO A 56 22.01 13.18 -5.07
N ARG A 57 21.97 12.07 -5.81
CA ARG A 57 22.84 11.86 -6.99
C ARG A 57 22.59 12.89 -8.09
N ARG A 58 21.32 13.21 -8.37
CA ARG A 58 20.96 14.24 -9.34
C ARG A 58 21.42 15.63 -8.89
N ARG A 59 21.26 15.96 -7.60
CA ARG A 59 21.76 17.23 -7.03
C ARG A 59 23.27 17.34 -7.16
N ASP A 60 23.99 16.25 -6.90
CA ASP A 60 25.44 16.20 -7.01
C ASP A 60 25.92 16.44 -8.44
N LEU A 61 25.32 15.75 -9.42
CA LEU A 61 25.63 15.94 -10.83
C LEU A 61 25.33 17.37 -11.31
N MET A 62 24.18 17.93 -10.92
CA MET A 62 23.86 19.32 -11.24
C MET A 62 24.83 20.32 -10.61
N ARG A 63 25.27 20.07 -9.37
CA ARG A 63 26.31 20.89 -8.73
C ARG A 63 27.62 20.86 -9.52
N ARG A 64 28.03 19.68 -9.97
CA ARG A 64 29.27 19.46 -10.74
C ARG A 64 29.21 20.09 -12.13
N LEU A 65 28.04 20.07 -12.78
CA LEU A 65 27.82 20.72 -14.07
C LEU A 65 27.75 22.25 -13.98
N GLY A 66 27.23 22.80 -12.88
CA GLY A 66 27.21 24.25 -12.64
C GLY A 66 28.52 24.82 -12.09
N SER A 67 29.48 23.97 -11.71
CA SER A 67 30.83 24.35 -11.27
C SER A 67 31.90 24.19 -12.36
N ALA A 68 31.50 23.89 -13.60
CA ALA A 68 32.33 23.81 -14.79
C ALA A 68 32.05 25.03 -15.69
#